data_AF-G4TUK7-F1
#
_entry.id   AF-G4TUK7-F1
#
_cell.length_a   1.000
_cell.length_b   1.000
_cell.length_c   1.000
_cell.angle_alpha   90.00
_cell.angle_beta   90.00
_cell.angle_gamma   90.00
#
_symmetry.space_group_name_H-M   'P 1'
#
loop_
_entity.id
_entity.type
_entity.pdbx_description
1 polymer ?
#
loop_
_entity_poly.entity_id
_entity_poly.type
_entity_poly.pdbx_seq_one_letter_code
_entity_poly.pdbx_strand_id
1 'polypeptide(L)'
;MLNVSRRSHCLLRGAQRAQSRYLSSSSRRLVSPPANDPWAKREAWRHSPEFGKVKQLGKMFPGFTLGAGAFGLYLAWDMMTGSSEKEHGHH
;
A
#
# COMPACT_ATOMS: atom_id res chain seq x y z
N MET A 1 8.02 -60.68 -4.36
CA MET A 1 8.30 -60.05 -3.06
C MET A 1 9.33 -58.95 -3.29
N LEU A 2 9.23 -57.85 -2.52
CA LEU A 2 9.91 -56.55 -2.66
C LEU A 2 9.23 -55.68 -3.75
N ASN A 3 8.84 -54.42 -3.53
CA ASN A 3 9.70 -53.39 -2.98
C ASN A 3 8.97 -52.08 -2.58
N VAL A 4 9.47 -51.46 -1.51
CA VAL A 4 9.53 -50.01 -1.19
C VAL A 4 8.21 -49.24 -1.04
N SER A 5 7.73 -49.34 0.20
CA SER A 5 6.92 -48.36 0.91
C SER A 5 7.72 -47.08 1.24
N ARG A 6 7.19 -45.94 0.79
CA ARG A 6 6.99 -44.70 1.57
C ARG A 6 8.19 -44.13 2.35
N ARG A 7 9.20 -43.56 1.69
CA ARG A 7 10.25 -42.81 2.42
C ARG A 7 10.72 -41.46 1.89
N SER A 8 10.06 -40.84 0.91
CA SER A 8 10.68 -39.67 0.23
C SER A 8 9.90 -38.34 0.26
N HIS A 9 8.74 -38.24 0.90
CA HIS A 9 7.91 -37.01 0.76
C HIS A 9 7.86 -36.09 2.00
N CYS A 10 8.91 -36.06 2.84
CA CYS A 10 9.00 -35.12 3.97
C CYS A 10 9.81 -33.84 3.69
N LEU A 11 10.41 -33.64 2.51
CA LEU A 11 11.30 -32.50 2.23
C LEU A 11 10.71 -31.39 1.35
N LEU A 12 9.40 -31.09 1.45
CA LEU A 12 8.80 -30.01 0.64
C LEU A 12 7.87 -29.05 1.41
N ARG A 13 8.16 -28.79 2.69
CA ARG A 13 7.45 -27.77 3.50
C ARG A 13 8.27 -26.50 3.76
N GLY A 14 9.21 -26.14 2.87
CA GLY A 14 10.09 -24.97 3.06
C GLY A 14 9.62 -23.67 2.39
N ALA A 15 8.85 -23.72 1.29
CA ALA A 15 8.69 -22.57 0.40
C ALA A 15 7.37 -21.76 0.59
N GLN A 16 6.51 -22.13 1.55
CA GLN A 16 5.15 -21.58 1.64
C GLN A 16 5.00 -20.31 2.51
N ARG A 17 6.04 -19.85 3.22
CA ARG A 17 5.93 -18.72 4.16
C ARG A 17 5.93 -17.31 3.53
N ALA A 18 6.32 -17.16 2.27
CA ALA A 18 6.49 -15.83 1.69
C ALA A 18 5.18 -15.20 1.14
N GLN A 19 4.17 -16.01 0.81
CA GLN A 19 2.95 -15.51 0.15
C GLN A 19 1.89 -14.96 1.12
N SER A 20 1.97 -15.34 2.40
CA SER A 20 0.93 -15.01 3.39
C SER A 20 0.87 -13.52 3.78
N ARG A 21 1.85 -12.70 3.41
CA ARG A 21 1.87 -11.26 3.76
C ARG A 21 1.22 -10.34 2.73
N TYR A 22 0.77 -10.86 1.59
CA TYR A 22 0.05 -10.06 0.59
C TYR A 22 -1.49 -10.14 0.72
N LEU A 23 -2.02 -10.92 1.67
CA LEU A 23 -3.46 -11.09 1.88
C LEU A 23 -4.00 -10.32 3.10
N SER A 24 -3.37 -9.20 3.49
CA SER A 24 -3.90 -8.33 4.54
C SER A 24 -3.64 -6.87 4.22
N SER A 25 -4.53 -6.29 3.40
CA SER A 25 -4.84 -4.84 3.32
C SER A 25 -5.44 -4.53 1.95
N SER A 26 -6.67 -4.99 1.70
CA SER A 26 -7.55 -4.40 0.69
C SER A 26 -9.00 -4.78 0.97
N SER A 27 -9.46 -4.50 2.19
CA SER A 27 -10.89 -4.35 2.47
C SER A 27 -11.38 -3.06 1.82
N ARG A 28 -11.93 -3.17 0.60
CA ARG A 28 -13.09 -2.41 0.08
C ARG A 28 -13.29 -2.68 -1.42
N ARG A 29 -14.10 -3.70 -1.72
CA ARG A 29 -15.03 -3.77 -2.86
C ARG A 29 -15.98 -4.94 -2.59
N LEU A 30 -17.29 -4.73 -2.73
CA LEU A 30 -18.36 -5.72 -2.48
C LEU A 30 -18.37 -6.91 -3.46
N VAL A 31 -17.32 -7.10 -4.23
CA VAL A 31 -17.09 -8.27 -5.08
C VAL A 31 -15.75 -8.85 -4.64
N SER A 32 -15.80 -9.73 -3.64
CA SER A 32 -14.69 -10.64 -3.41
C SER A 32 -14.60 -11.56 -4.62
N PRO A 33 -13.40 -11.78 -5.20
CA PRO A 33 -13.24 -12.87 -6.16
C PRO A 33 -13.74 -14.16 -5.49
N PRO A 34 -14.33 -15.11 -6.25
CA PRO A 34 -14.79 -16.37 -5.68
C PRO A 34 -13.64 -16.97 -4.85
N ALA A 35 -13.93 -17.32 -3.60
CA ALA A 35 -12.92 -17.64 -2.59
C ALA A 35 -11.99 -18.82 -2.98
N ASN A 36 -12.37 -19.57 -4.02
CA ASN A 36 -11.63 -20.69 -4.56
C ASN A 36 -11.56 -20.62 -6.09
N ASP A 37 -10.96 -19.56 -6.63
CA ASP A 37 -10.61 -19.52 -8.04
C ASP A 37 -9.38 -20.41 -8.32
N PRO A 38 -9.51 -21.50 -9.10
CA PRO A 38 -8.37 -22.36 -9.46
C PRO A 38 -7.34 -21.66 -10.35
N TRP A 39 -7.69 -20.52 -10.96
CA TRP A 39 -6.82 -19.75 -11.85
C TRP A 39 -6.10 -18.60 -11.16
N ALA A 40 -6.38 -18.28 -9.90
CA ALA A 40 -5.77 -17.15 -9.19
C ALA A 40 -4.24 -17.18 -9.22
N LYS A 41 -3.64 -18.38 -9.05
CA LYS A 41 -2.17 -18.55 -9.14
C LYS A 41 -1.64 -18.33 -10.56
N ARG A 42 -2.43 -18.65 -11.58
CA ARG A 42 -2.10 -18.40 -12.98
C ARG A 42 -2.29 -16.92 -13.33
N GLU A 43 -3.25 -16.21 -12.76
CA GLU A 43 -3.44 -14.78 -13.04
C GLU A 43 -2.47 -13.87 -12.27
N ALA A 44 -1.79 -14.41 -11.26
CA ALA A 44 -0.83 -13.67 -10.43
C ALA A 44 0.31 -13.02 -11.25
N TRP A 45 0.75 -13.59 -12.38
CA TRP A 45 1.80 -12.97 -13.21
C TRP A 45 1.33 -11.69 -13.93
N ARG A 46 0.01 -11.52 -14.15
CA ARG A 46 -0.58 -10.30 -14.74
C ARG A 46 -0.75 -9.20 -13.71
N HIS A 47 -1.04 -9.60 -12.47
CA HIS A 47 -1.31 -8.68 -11.36
C HIS A 47 -0.04 -8.39 -10.59
N SER A 48 0.75 -7.49 -11.15
CA SER A 48 1.99 -7.07 -10.52
C SER A 48 1.72 -6.09 -9.35
N PRO A 49 2.32 -6.27 -8.17
CA PRO A 49 2.13 -5.39 -7.02
C PRO A 49 2.71 -3.98 -7.20
N GLU A 50 3.56 -3.75 -8.21
CA GLU A 50 4.15 -2.44 -8.55
C GLU A 50 3.15 -1.49 -9.19
N PHE A 51 2.23 -1.98 -10.02
CA PHE A 51 1.21 -1.15 -10.70
C PHE A 51 -0.09 -0.99 -9.89
N GLY A 52 -0.01 -1.12 -8.57
CA GLY A 52 -1.17 -0.90 -7.69
C GLY A 52 -1.65 0.54 -7.75
N LYS A 53 -2.97 0.75 -7.86
CA LYS A 53 -3.62 2.07 -7.94
C LYS A 53 -3.21 3.02 -6.80
N VAL A 54 -3.05 2.50 -5.59
CA VAL A 54 -2.62 3.27 -4.41
C VAL A 54 -1.18 3.77 -4.55
N LYS A 55 -0.28 2.94 -5.09
CA LYS A 55 1.11 3.34 -5.35
C LYS A 55 1.19 4.36 -6.48
N GLN A 56 0.35 4.22 -7.51
CA GLN A 56 0.26 5.19 -8.59
C GLN A 56 -0.25 6.55 -8.11
N LEU A 57 -1.26 6.58 -7.22
CA LEU A 57 -1.80 7.81 -6.65
C LEU A 57 -0.73 8.64 -5.92
N GLY A 58 0.13 7.99 -5.11
CA GLY A 58 1.26 8.67 -4.46
C GLY A 58 2.32 9.21 -5.42
N LYS A 59 2.38 8.69 -6.65
CA LYS A 59 3.31 9.13 -7.71
C LYS A 59 2.70 10.16 -8.67
N MET A 60 1.39 10.45 -8.57
CA MET A 60 0.71 11.41 -9.46
C MET A 60 1.22 12.83 -9.29
N PHE A 61 1.69 13.19 -8.10
CA PHE A 61 2.10 14.56 -7.80
C PHE A 61 3.53 14.60 -7.23
N PRO A 62 4.56 14.42 -8.08
CA PRO A 62 5.94 14.58 -7.63
C PRO A 62 6.15 16.01 -7.12
N GLY A 63 6.43 16.16 -5.83
CA GLY A 63 6.71 17.46 -5.20
C GLY A 63 5.49 18.24 -4.68
N PHE A 64 4.23 17.80 -4.91
CA PHE A 64 3.07 18.51 -4.36
C PHE A 64 3.06 18.53 -2.83
N THR A 65 3.47 17.44 -2.18
CA THR A 65 3.62 17.39 -0.72
C THR A 65 4.60 18.44 -0.21
N LEU A 66 5.69 18.70 -0.95
CA LEU A 66 6.67 19.72 -0.58
C LEU A 66 6.12 21.12 -0.79
N GLY A 67 5.47 21.39 -1.93
CA GLY A 67 4.85 22.68 -2.21
C GLY A 67 3.74 23.03 -1.22
N ALA A 68 2.78 22.11 -1.03
CA ALA A 68 1.70 22.29 -0.08
C ALA A 68 2.21 22.39 1.37
N GLY A 69 3.25 21.62 1.73
CA GLY A 69 3.88 21.68 3.04
C GLY A 69 4.56 23.03 3.30
N ALA A 70 5.38 23.52 2.37
CA ALA A 70 6.04 24.81 2.48
C ALA A 70 5.03 25.97 2.55
N PHE A 71 3.98 25.92 1.73
CA PHE A 71 2.91 26.90 1.76
C PHE A 71 2.15 26.90 3.09
N GLY A 72 1.78 25.72 3.61
CA GLY A 72 1.12 25.62 4.91
C GLY A 72 2.00 26.11 6.06
N LEU A 73 3.29 25.83 6.03
CA LEU A 73 4.25 26.36 7.01
C LEU A 73 4.35 27.89 6.95
N TYR A 74 4.37 28.47 5.76
CA TYR A 74 4.36 29.93 5.59
C TYR A 74 3.08 30.55 6.15
N LEU A 75 1.91 29.99 5.85
CA LEU A 75 0.65 30.48 6.40
C LEU A 75 0.60 30.36 7.93
N ALA A 76 1.11 29.25 8.50
CA ALA A 76 1.19 29.08 9.94
C ALA A 76 2.12 30.12 10.58
N TRP A 77 3.27 30.38 9.95
CA TRP A 77 4.19 31.43 10.37
C TRP A 77 3.52 32.81 10.35
N ASP A 78 2.91 33.17 9.22
CA ASP A 78 2.21 34.45 9.04
C ASP A 78 1.03 34.63 10.01
N MET A 79 0.29 33.57 10.31
CA MET A 79 -0.75 33.60 11.35
C MET A 79 -0.17 33.82 12.75
N MET A 80 0.97 33.21 13.07
CA MET A 80 1.61 33.36 14.38
C MET A 80 2.28 34.73 14.56
N THR A 81 3.02 35.22 13.57
CA THR A 81 3.73 36.51 13.65
C THR A 81 2.81 37.67 13.35
N GLY A 82 1.93 37.52 12.36
CA GLY A 82 0.99 38.55 11.96
C GLY A 82 -0.14 38.77 12.94
N SER A 83 -0.41 37.88 13.91
CA SER A 83 -1.42 38.12 14.96
C SER A 83 -0.90 39.02 16.09
N SER A 84 0.41 39.24 16.18
CA SER A 84 1.02 40.12 17.19
C SER A 84 1.00 41.61 16.79
N GLU A 85 0.67 41.93 15.54
CA GLU A 85 0.78 43.31 15.00
C GLU A 85 -0.56 43.88 14.48
N LYS A 86 -1.68 43.16 14.65
CA LYS A 86 -3.04 43.64 14.24
C LYS A 86 -3.79 44.44 15.31
N GLU A 87 -3.10 44.99 16.31
CA GLU A 87 -3.71 45.79 17.37
C GLU A 87 -3.38 47.29 17.27
N HIS A 88 -3.20 47.88 16.08
CA HIS A 88 -3.22 49.35 15.93
C HIS A 88 -3.74 49.79 14.55
N GLY A 89 -5.04 50.06 14.45
CA GLY A 89 -5.67 50.64 13.25
C GLY A 89 -7.13 50.99 13.47
N HIS A 90 -7.38 52.07 14.21
CA HIS A 90 -8.69 52.70 14.35
C HIS A 90 -9.13 53.38 13.04
N HIS A 91 -10.05 52.79 12.27
CA HIS A 91 -11.22 53.42 11.60
C HIS A 91 -11.97 52.41 10.73
#